data_AF-A0A971GZ51-F1
#
_entry.id   AF-A0A971GZ51-F1
#
_cell.length_a   1.000
_cell.length_b   1.000
_cell.length_c   1.000
_cell.angle_alpha   90.00
_cell.angle_beta   90.00
_cell.angle_gamma   90.00
#
_symmetry.space_group_name_H-M   'P 1'
#
loop_
_entity.id
_entity.type
_entity.pdbx_description
1 polymer ?
#
loop_
_entity_poly.entity_id
_entity_poly.type
_entity_poly.pdbx_seq_one_letter_code
_entity_poly.pdbx_strand_id
1 'polypeptide(L)'
;MGILNRFKEIMSSNINALLDKAEDPEKMIDQILRNLNSDLGKVKAETASIMAEEQRAKRELGECQEDISKMENYAIKALEAGNEGDARKFLERKADLMDKEKGLEEAYNLAKSNSENMRQMHDKLISDINELESRRSMLKGKMSVAKTQERINKMGSSVVDANRSISAFDRMEDKVNRALDEANAMAELNRGPKDDIKDLAAKYDSKDSDIEDELAALKEKMKNKE
;
A
#
# COMPACT_ATOMS: atom_id res chain seq x y z
N MET A 1 5.11 13.02 -22.42
CA MET A 1 3.92 12.17 -22.16
C MET A 1 3.56 12.25 -20.69
N GLY A 2 2.36 12.76 -20.38
CA GLY A 2 1.86 12.89 -19.01
C GLY A 2 1.59 11.53 -18.34
N ILE A 3 1.58 11.52 -17.01
CA ILE A 3 1.37 10.33 -16.18
C ILE A 3 0.01 9.67 -16.50
N LEU A 4 -1.01 10.48 -16.77
CA LEU A 4 -2.33 10.04 -17.23
C LEU A 4 -2.31 9.27 -18.57
N ASN A 5 -1.46 9.67 -19.52
CA ASN A 5 -1.37 8.98 -20.82
C ASN A 5 -0.65 7.64 -20.68
N ARG A 6 0.41 7.57 -19.86
CA ARG A 6 1.08 6.28 -19.56
C ARG A 6 0.15 5.35 -18.82
N PHE A 7 -0.64 5.86 -17.89
CA PHE A 7 -1.67 5.06 -17.23
C PHE A 7 -2.70 4.53 -18.23
N LYS A 8 -3.22 5.36 -19.15
CA LYS A 8 -4.17 4.92 -20.17
C LYS A 8 -3.56 3.83 -21.07
N GLU A 9 -2.27 3.90 -21.37
CA GLU A 9 -1.52 2.85 -22.07
C GLU A 9 -1.39 1.57 -21.24
N ILE A 10 -1.06 1.67 -19.95
CA ILE A 10 -0.96 0.52 -19.03
C ILE A 10 -2.34 -0.17 -18.86
N MET A 11 -3.40 0.62 -18.68
CA MET A 11 -4.78 0.16 -18.53
C MET A 11 -5.35 -0.50 -19.78
N SER A 12 -5.00 0.03 -20.96
CA SER A 12 -5.49 -0.45 -22.26
C SER A 12 -4.65 -1.59 -22.81
N SER A 13 -3.41 -1.72 -22.33
CA SER A 13 -2.56 -2.86 -22.56
C SER A 13 -3.15 -4.08 -21.86
N ASN A 14 -3.98 -4.83 -22.58
CA ASN A 14 -4.30 -6.19 -22.22
C ASN A 14 -2.96 -6.95 -22.16
N ILE A 15 -2.48 -7.28 -20.95
CA ILE A 15 -1.18 -7.93 -20.71
C ILE A 15 -1.01 -9.19 -21.60
N ASN A 16 -2.13 -9.85 -21.92
CA ASN A 16 -2.21 -10.95 -22.88
C ASN A 16 -1.74 -10.56 -24.29
N ALA A 17 -2.23 -9.44 -24.82
CA ALA A 17 -1.89 -8.98 -26.18
C ALA A 17 -0.43 -8.51 -26.31
N LEU A 18 0.15 -8.01 -25.21
CA LEU A 18 1.58 -7.70 -25.15
C LEU A 18 2.44 -8.98 -25.14
N LEU A 19 2.00 -10.02 -24.42
CA LEU A 19 2.73 -11.29 -24.33
C LEU A 19 2.69 -12.11 -25.62
N ASP A 20 1.56 -12.10 -26.33
CA ASP A 20 1.36 -12.89 -27.55
C ASP A 20 2.28 -12.46 -28.72
N LYS A 21 2.86 -11.25 -28.65
CA LYS A 21 3.77 -10.70 -29.66
C LYS A 21 5.25 -10.71 -29.24
N ALA A 22 5.56 -11.14 -28.02
CA ALA A 22 6.92 -11.06 -27.49
C ALA A 22 7.76 -12.27 -27.94
N GLU A 23 8.91 -12.00 -28.58
CA GLU A 23 9.90 -13.02 -28.95
C GLU A 23 10.60 -13.60 -27.70
N ASP A 24 10.73 -12.80 -26.63
CA ASP A 24 11.18 -13.20 -25.30
C ASP A 24 10.20 -12.67 -24.23
N PRO A 25 9.17 -13.46 -23.85
CA PRO A 25 8.14 -13.01 -22.91
C PRO A 25 8.68 -12.80 -21.48
N GLU A 26 9.79 -13.46 -21.10
CA GLU A 26 10.40 -13.30 -19.78
C GLU A 26 11.06 -11.92 -19.66
N LYS A 27 11.90 -11.55 -20.63
CA LYS A 27 12.55 -10.22 -20.63
C LYS A 27 11.55 -9.09 -20.76
N MET A 28 10.48 -9.29 -21.54
CA MET A 28 9.46 -8.27 -21.74
C MET A 28 8.68 -7.99 -20.44
N ILE A 29 8.27 -9.02 -19.69
CA ILE A 29 7.63 -8.82 -18.38
C ILE A 29 8.59 -8.12 -17.41
N ASP A 30 9.86 -8.50 -17.38
CA ASP A 30 10.87 -7.87 -16.51
C ASP A 30 11.06 -6.39 -16.84
N GLN A 31 10.94 -5.99 -18.10
CA GLN A 31 10.98 -4.58 -18.49
C GLN A 31 9.71 -3.83 -18.11
N ILE A 32 8.53 -4.43 -18.33
CA ILE A 32 7.25 -3.82 -17.95
C ILE A 32 7.19 -3.62 -16.44
N LEU A 33 7.53 -4.65 -15.65
CA LEU A 33 7.59 -4.55 -14.19
C LEU A 33 8.53 -3.44 -13.71
N ARG A 34 9.69 -3.26 -14.34
CA ARG A 34 10.60 -2.16 -14.01
C ARG A 34 9.99 -0.80 -14.30
N ASN A 35 9.33 -0.64 -15.45
CA ASN A 35 8.66 0.60 -15.82
C ASN A 35 7.50 0.91 -14.84
N LEU A 36 6.66 -0.08 -14.55
CA LEU A 36 5.52 0.06 -13.63
C LEU A 36 5.96 0.38 -12.20
N ASN A 37 7.02 -0.26 -11.70
CA ASN A 37 7.57 0.07 -10.38
C ASN A 37 8.14 1.50 -10.32
N SER A 38 8.79 1.97 -11.40
CA SER A 38 9.26 3.36 -11.49
C SER A 38 8.10 4.35 -11.49
N ASP A 39 7.04 4.05 -12.23
CA ASP A 39 5.86 4.91 -12.32
C ASP A 39 5.03 4.84 -11.04
N LEU A 40 5.00 3.71 -10.32
CA LEU A 40 4.32 3.57 -9.03
C LEU A 40 4.85 4.56 -7.99
N GLY A 41 6.17 4.76 -7.93
CA GLY A 41 6.77 5.75 -7.03
C GLY A 41 6.30 7.17 -7.32
N LYS A 42 6.14 7.52 -8.61
CA LYS A 42 5.68 8.85 -9.04
C LYS A 42 4.19 9.03 -8.81
N VAL A 43 3.39 8.05 -9.20
CA VAL A 43 1.94 8.03 -8.97
C VAL A 43 1.66 8.14 -7.48
N LYS A 44 2.37 7.38 -6.63
CA LYS A 44 2.21 7.48 -5.17
C LYS A 44 2.49 8.88 -4.64
N ALA A 45 3.58 9.53 -5.10
CA ALA A 45 3.92 10.88 -4.68
C ALA A 45 2.88 11.92 -5.15
N GLU A 46 2.41 11.80 -6.40
CA GLU A 46 1.40 12.69 -6.97
C GLU A 46 0.03 12.47 -6.32
N THR A 47 -0.40 11.22 -6.13
CA THR A 47 -1.61 10.87 -5.37
C THR A 47 -1.56 11.45 -3.97
N ALA A 48 -0.43 11.34 -3.25
CA ALA A 48 -0.28 11.94 -1.93
C ALA A 48 -0.39 13.47 -1.96
N SER A 49 0.18 14.12 -2.98
CA SER A 49 0.06 15.57 -3.16
C SER A 49 -1.39 16.00 -3.42
N ILE A 50 -2.13 15.27 -4.25
CA ILE A 50 -3.54 15.57 -4.57
C ILE A 50 -4.44 15.31 -3.35
N MET A 51 -4.19 14.23 -2.60
CA MET A 51 -4.89 13.97 -1.33
C MET A 51 -4.64 15.07 -0.29
N ALA A 52 -3.41 15.60 -0.24
CA ALA A 52 -3.08 16.73 0.64
C ALA A 52 -3.85 18.00 0.24
N GLU A 53 -4.01 18.24 -1.07
CA GLU A 53 -4.80 19.36 -1.59
C GLU A 53 -6.29 19.20 -1.29
N GLU A 54 -6.85 17.99 -1.45
CA GLU A 54 -8.23 17.68 -1.01
C GLU A 54 -8.41 18.00 0.48
N GLN A 55 -7.49 17.56 1.33
CA GLN A 55 -7.58 17.79 2.77
C GLN A 55 -7.38 19.26 3.14
N ARG A 56 -6.63 20.03 2.35
CA ARG A 56 -6.52 21.49 2.50
C ARG A 56 -7.85 22.16 2.15
N ALA A 57 -8.39 21.89 0.95
CA ALA A 57 -9.66 22.45 0.51
C ALA A 57 -10.81 22.12 1.48
N LYS A 58 -10.82 20.89 2.02
CA LYS A 58 -11.78 20.46 3.05
C LYS A 58 -11.68 21.28 4.34
N ARG A 59 -10.46 21.58 4.80
CA ARG A 59 -10.25 22.43 5.99
C ARG A 59 -10.71 23.85 5.75
N GLU A 60 -10.35 24.44 4.62
CA GLU A 60 -10.77 25.81 4.27
C GLU A 60 -12.29 25.94 4.17
N LEU A 61 -12.96 24.93 3.58
CA LEU A 61 -14.43 24.85 3.57
C LEU A 61 -15.01 24.77 4.98
N GLY A 62 -14.45 23.89 5.83
CA GLY A 62 -14.90 23.72 7.22
C GLY A 62 -14.70 24.98 8.07
N GLU A 63 -13.58 25.68 7.91
CA GLU A 63 -13.32 26.96 8.59
C GLU A 63 -14.33 28.03 8.15
N CYS A 64 -14.64 28.10 6.85
CA CYS A 64 -15.66 29.02 6.35
C CYS A 64 -17.06 28.72 6.92
N GLN A 65 -17.43 27.43 7.01
CA GLN A 65 -18.69 26.98 7.62
C GLN A 65 -18.77 27.32 9.11
N GLU A 66 -17.66 27.19 9.84
CA GLU A 66 -17.57 27.58 11.23
C GLU A 66 -17.76 29.09 11.40
N ASP A 67 -17.14 29.90 10.54
CA ASP A 67 -17.29 31.35 10.55
C ASP A 67 -18.71 31.81 10.21
N ILE A 68 -19.38 31.16 9.25
CA ILE A 68 -20.81 31.38 8.96
C ILE A 68 -21.66 31.14 10.22
N SER A 69 -21.40 30.02 10.91
CA SER A 69 -22.11 29.66 12.14
C SER A 69 -21.83 30.65 13.27
N LYS A 70 -20.60 31.16 13.38
CA LYS A 70 -20.24 32.21 14.35
C LYS A 70 -20.99 33.51 14.06
N MET A 71 -21.05 33.95 12.80
CA MET A 71 -21.77 35.18 12.43
C MET A 71 -23.27 35.07 12.75
N GLU A 72 -23.87 33.91 12.52
CA GLU A 72 -25.26 33.65 12.92
C GLU A 72 -25.45 33.75 14.44
N ASN A 73 -24.58 33.10 15.22
CA ASN A 73 -24.64 33.16 16.68
C ASN A 73 -24.46 34.59 17.21
N TYR A 74 -23.60 35.40 16.60
CA TYR A 74 -23.44 36.81 16.97
C TYR A 74 -24.66 37.64 16.59
N ALA A 75 -25.28 37.39 15.42
CA ALA A 75 -26.52 38.05 15.05
C ALA A 75 -27.65 37.76 16.05
N ILE A 76 -27.81 36.51 16.48
CA ILE A 76 -28.79 36.11 17.50
C ILE A 76 -28.54 36.86 18.81
N LYS A 77 -27.30 36.87 19.31
CA LYS A 77 -26.94 37.58 20.56
C LYS A 77 -27.18 39.09 20.46
N ALA A 78 -26.92 39.69 19.29
CA ALA A 78 -27.19 41.11 19.07
C ALA A 78 -28.70 41.41 19.10
N LEU A 79 -29.54 40.53 18.53
CA LEU A 79 -31.00 40.65 18.62
C LEU A 79 -31.52 40.48 20.05
N GLU A 80 -31.00 39.50 20.80
CA GLU A 80 -31.33 39.31 22.22
C GLU A 80 -31.00 40.54 23.06
N ALA A 81 -29.93 41.25 22.71
CA ALA A 81 -29.53 42.51 23.33
C ALA A 81 -30.31 43.75 22.82
N GLY A 82 -31.23 43.59 21.87
CA GLY A 82 -31.99 44.68 21.25
C GLY A 82 -31.21 45.54 20.25
N ASN A 83 -30.01 45.13 19.86
CA ASN A 83 -29.14 45.85 18.92
C ASN A 83 -29.33 45.36 17.49
N GLU A 84 -30.45 45.73 16.87
CA GLU A 84 -30.79 45.33 15.49
C GLU A 84 -29.76 45.77 14.44
N GLY A 85 -29.12 46.92 14.65
CA GLY A 85 -28.10 47.44 13.73
C GLY A 85 -26.86 46.55 13.64
N ASP A 86 -26.44 45.96 14.75
CA ASP A 86 -25.29 45.04 14.78
C ASP A 86 -25.67 43.65 14.27
N ALA A 87 -26.89 43.19 14.58
CA ALA A 87 -27.42 41.95 14.01
C ALA A 87 -27.42 42.00 12.48
N ARG A 88 -27.84 43.12 11.88
CA ARG A 88 -27.81 43.31 10.42
C ARG A 88 -26.40 43.18 9.84
N LYS A 89 -25.39 43.80 10.48
CA LYS A 89 -23.99 43.70 10.03
C LYS A 89 -23.45 42.28 10.08
N PHE A 90 -23.76 41.52 11.14
CA PHE A 90 -23.36 40.11 11.21
C PHE A 90 -24.04 39.27 10.13
N LEU A 91 -25.31 39.53 9.82
CA LEU A 91 -26.03 38.85 8.75
C LEU A 91 -25.51 39.21 7.35
N GLU A 92 -25.14 40.47 7.11
CA GLU A 92 -24.46 40.89 5.88
C GLU A 92 -23.13 40.13 5.72
N ARG A 93 -22.33 40.07 6.80
CA ARG A 93 -21.07 39.31 6.78
C ARG A 93 -21.28 37.81 6.58
N LYS A 94 -22.35 37.25 7.15
CA LYS A 94 -22.75 35.85 6.92
C LYS A 94 -23.05 35.62 5.44
N ALA A 95 -23.76 36.53 4.78
CA ALA A 95 -24.08 36.42 3.36
C ALA A 95 -22.81 36.40 2.48
N ASP A 96 -21.85 37.29 2.75
CA ASP A 96 -20.55 37.29 2.05
C ASP A 96 -19.81 35.94 2.20
N LEU A 97 -19.83 35.38 3.41
CA LEU A 97 -19.18 34.10 3.69
C LEU A 97 -19.90 32.94 3.01
N MET A 98 -21.24 32.96 2.93
CA MET A 98 -22.02 31.95 2.19
C MET A 98 -21.73 31.98 0.69
N ASP A 99 -21.49 33.15 0.10
CA ASP A 99 -21.08 33.25 -1.30
C ASP A 99 -19.64 32.73 -1.50
N LYS A 100 -18.74 33.00 -0.55
CA LYS A 100 -17.39 32.41 -0.54
C LYS A 100 -17.43 30.89 -0.38
N GLU A 101 -18.32 30.36 0.47
CA GLU A 101 -18.48 28.94 0.74
C GLU A 101 -18.77 28.17 -0.55
N LYS A 102 -19.64 28.68 -1.44
CA LYS A 102 -19.94 28.05 -2.74
C LYS A 102 -18.67 27.78 -3.56
N GLY A 103 -17.77 28.77 -3.64
CA GLY A 103 -16.51 28.62 -4.36
C GLY A 103 -15.55 27.63 -3.70
N LEU A 104 -15.51 27.59 -2.36
CA LEU A 104 -14.73 26.61 -1.61
C LEU A 104 -15.29 25.20 -1.76
N GLU A 105 -16.61 25.05 -1.83
CA GLU A 105 -17.29 23.77 -2.04
C GLU A 105 -17.01 23.22 -3.44
N GLU A 106 -17.06 24.07 -4.48
CA GLU A 106 -16.65 23.69 -5.84
C GLU A 106 -15.19 23.25 -5.90
N ALA A 107 -14.29 24.00 -5.26
CA ALA A 107 -12.87 23.67 -5.19
C ALA A 107 -12.63 22.33 -4.46
N TYR A 108 -13.31 22.11 -3.33
CA TYR A 108 -13.23 20.85 -2.59
C TYR A 108 -13.76 19.67 -3.42
N ASN A 109 -14.91 19.83 -4.09
CA ASN A 109 -15.49 18.77 -4.91
C ASN A 109 -14.57 18.38 -6.08
N LEU A 110 -13.93 19.37 -6.72
CA LEU A 110 -12.93 19.13 -7.76
C LEU A 110 -11.71 18.39 -7.21
N ALA A 111 -11.15 18.86 -6.08
CA ALA A 111 -10.00 18.23 -5.44
C ALA A 111 -10.30 16.79 -5.00
N LYS A 112 -11.49 16.55 -4.44
CA LYS A 112 -11.98 15.22 -4.05
C LYS A 112 -12.10 14.29 -5.25
N SER A 113 -12.72 14.73 -6.34
CA SER A 113 -12.82 13.90 -7.56
C SER A 113 -11.44 13.54 -8.12
N ASN A 114 -10.52 14.50 -8.16
CA ASN A 114 -9.14 14.26 -8.60
C ASN A 114 -8.42 13.27 -7.69
N SER A 115 -8.58 13.40 -6.36
CA SER A 115 -8.01 12.50 -5.36
C SER A 115 -8.55 11.07 -5.50
N GLU A 116 -9.86 10.90 -5.67
CA GLU A 116 -10.49 9.60 -5.90
C GLU A 116 -9.97 8.93 -7.18
N ASN A 117 -9.86 9.69 -8.28
CA ASN A 117 -9.29 9.20 -9.53
C ASN A 117 -7.83 8.77 -9.38
N MET A 118 -7.01 9.54 -8.65
CA MET A 118 -5.61 9.22 -8.38
C MET A 118 -5.45 7.99 -7.47
N ARG A 119 -6.38 7.79 -6.53
CA ARG A 119 -6.40 6.59 -5.69
C ARG A 119 -6.76 5.34 -6.48
N GLN A 120 -7.79 5.40 -7.31
CA GLN A 120 -8.16 4.29 -8.20
C GLN A 120 -7.01 3.95 -9.17
N MET A 121 -6.31 4.97 -9.67
CA MET A 121 -5.14 4.82 -10.52
C MET A 121 -4.00 4.08 -9.81
N HIS A 122 -3.69 4.48 -8.58
CA HIS A 122 -2.69 3.83 -7.74
C HIS A 122 -3.06 2.37 -7.46
N ASP A 123 -4.30 2.11 -7.05
CA ASP A 123 -4.75 0.77 -6.67
C ASP A 123 -4.74 -0.20 -7.86
N LYS A 124 -5.13 0.28 -9.05
CA LYS A 124 -5.01 -0.50 -10.28
C LYS A 124 -3.55 -0.78 -10.63
N LEU A 125 -2.66 0.21 -10.56
CA LEU A 125 -1.25 0.01 -10.86
C LEU A 125 -0.62 -1.08 -9.96
N ILE A 126 -0.98 -1.11 -8.67
CA ILE A 126 -0.58 -2.19 -7.76
C ILE A 126 -1.14 -3.55 -8.22
N SER A 127 -2.42 -3.60 -8.57
CA SER A 127 -3.05 -4.83 -9.08
C SER A 127 -2.34 -5.37 -10.34
N ASP A 128 -2.05 -4.49 -11.30
CA ASP A 128 -1.40 -4.86 -12.56
C ASP A 128 0.05 -5.34 -12.32
N ILE A 129 0.79 -4.74 -11.38
CA ILE A 129 2.11 -5.21 -10.95
C ILE A 129 2.02 -6.62 -10.37
N ASN A 130 1.09 -6.86 -9.45
CA ASN A 130 0.91 -8.17 -8.82
C ASN A 130 0.54 -9.26 -9.86
N GLU A 131 -0.32 -8.92 -10.83
CA GLU A 131 -0.68 -9.84 -11.91
C GLU A 131 0.55 -10.18 -12.77
N LEU A 132 1.35 -9.18 -13.13
CA LEU A 132 2.57 -9.37 -13.91
C LEU A 132 3.63 -10.19 -13.16
N GLU A 133 3.78 -10.00 -11.84
CA GLU A 133 4.68 -10.81 -11.02
C GLU A 133 4.26 -12.28 -10.97
N SER A 134 2.96 -12.55 -10.86
CA SER A 134 2.41 -13.90 -10.92
C SER A 134 2.67 -14.55 -12.29
N ARG A 135 2.38 -13.83 -13.38
CA ARG A 135 2.65 -14.29 -14.77
C ARG A 135 4.13 -14.54 -15.01
N ARG A 136 5.01 -13.66 -14.52
CA ARG A 136 6.47 -13.82 -14.57
C ARG A 136 6.90 -15.14 -13.93
N SER A 137 6.40 -15.42 -12.73
CA SER A 137 6.74 -16.63 -11.97
C SER A 137 6.27 -17.88 -12.70
N MET A 138 5.05 -17.85 -13.25
CA MET A 138 4.52 -18.94 -14.07
C MET A 138 5.35 -19.20 -15.33
N LEU A 139 5.73 -18.14 -16.06
CA LEU A 139 6.54 -18.26 -17.27
C LEU A 139 7.94 -18.80 -16.99
N LYS A 140 8.58 -18.34 -15.92
CA LYS A 140 9.87 -18.90 -15.46
C LYS A 140 9.75 -20.40 -15.15
N GLY A 141 8.69 -20.82 -14.46
CA GLY A 141 8.41 -22.22 -14.20
C GLY A 141 8.25 -23.04 -15.49
N LYS A 142 7.39 -22.59 -16.41
CA LYS A 142 7.17 -23.24 -17.71
C LYS A 142 8.44 -23.32 -18.55
N MET A 143 9.23 -22.24 -18.59
CA MET A 143 10.48 -22.21 -19.35
C MET A 143 11.55 -23.13 -18.74
N SER A 144 11.59 -23.26 -17.41
CA SER A 144 12.45 -24.25 -16.73
C SER A 144 12.06 -25.68 -17.14
N VAL A 145 10.77 -26.02 -17.08
CA VAL A 145 10.26 -27.34 -17.52
C VAL A 145 10.58 -27.59 -18.98
N ALA A 146 10.35 -26.61 -19.87
CA ALA A 146 10.66 -26.73 -21.29
C ALA A 146 12.17 -26.96 -21.55
N LYS A 147 13.05 -26.21 -20.86
CA LYS A 147 14.51 -26.41 -20.95
C LYS A 147 14.93 -27.79 -20.45
N THR A 148 14.31 -28.30 -19.38
CA THR A 148 14.56 -29.66 -18.89
C THR A 148 14.10 -30.71 -19.90
N GLN A 149 12.90 -30.56 -20.45
CA GLN A 149 12.38 -31.47 -21.49
C GLN A 149 13.25 -31.44 -22.75
N GLU A 150 13.72 -30.27 -23.18
CA GLU A 150 14.63 -30.12 -24.30
C GLU A 150 15.97 -30.84 -24.05
N ARG A 151 16.54 -30.72 -22.84
CA ARG A 151 17.75 -31.46 -22.43
C ARG A 151 17.50 -32.97 -22.46
N ILE A 152 16.37 -33.44 -21.93
CA ILE A 152 15.98 -34.86 -21.95
C ILE A 152 15.85 -35.36 -23.40
N ASN A 153 15.17 -34.61 -24.27
CA ASN A 153 15.00 -34.97 -25.68
C ASN A 153 16.33 -34.97 -26.45
N LYS A 154 17.23 -34.02 -26.18
CA LYS A 154 18.59 -34.00 -26.74
C LYS A 154 19.42 -35.18 -26.23
N MET A 155 19.29 -35.56 -24.96
CA MET A 155 19.91 -36.76 -24.38
C MET A 155 19.33 -38.07 -24.94
N GLY A 156 18.03 -38.10 -25.26
CA GLY A 156 17.34 -39.28 -25.81
C GLY A 156 17.82 -39.72 -27.20
N SER A 157 18.56 -38.87 -27.92
CA SER A 157 19.17 -39.22 -29.21
C SER A 157 20.51 -39.96 -29.12
N SER A 158 21.08 -40.14 -27.92
CA SER A 158 22.35 -40.84 -27.69
C SER A 158 22.18 -41.91 -26.60
N VAL A 159 21.51 -43.01 -26.98
CA VAL A 159 21.00 -44.07 -26.08
C VAL A 159 22.08 -44.90 -25.35
N VAL A 160 23.37 -44.67 -25.59
CA VAL A 160 24.44 -45.49 -24.97
C VAL A 160 25.10 -44.83 -23.74
N ASP A 161 25.02 -43.50 -23.57
CA ASP A 161 25.61 -42.79 -22.41
C ASP A 161 24.56 -42.33 -21.37
N ALA A 162 23.27 -42.54 -21.65
CA ALA A 162 22.15 -42.04 -20.87
C ALA A 162 22.09 -42.58 -19.42
N ASN A 163 22.60 -43.80 -19.17
CA ASN A 163 22.66 -44.36 -17.81
C ASN A 163 23.67 -43.65 -16.89
N ARG A 164 24.70 -42.96 -17.42
CA ARG A 164 25.63 -42.18 -16.59
C ARG A 164 25.13 -40.76 -16.31
N SER A 165 24.36 -40.18 -17.24
CA SER A 165 23.81 -38.82 -17.14
C SER A 165 22.52 -38.71 -16.33
N ILE A 166 21.66 -39.75 -16.31
CA ILE A 166 20.51 -39.79 -15.39
C ILE A 166 21.01 -39.83 -13.94
N SER A 167 22.01 -40.67 -13.64
CA SER A 167 22.65 -40.66 -12.32
C SER A 167 23.36 -39.34 -12.00
N ALA A 168 23.74 -38.54 -13.01
CA ALA A 168 24.30 -37.21 -12.79
C ALA A 168 23.21 -36.16 -12.49
N PHE A 169 22.01 -36.32 -13.08
CA PHE A 169 20.84 -35.53 -12.73
C PHE A 169 20.32 -35.88 -11.33
N ASP A 170 20.19 -37.16 -10.98
CA ASP A 170 19.84 -37.59 -9.62
C ASP A 170 20.86 -37.08 -8.60
N ARG A 171 22.16 -37.16 -8.91
CA ARG A 171 23.23 -36.58 -8.06
C ARG A 171 23.17 -35.06 -7.97
N MET A 172 22.70 -34.38 -9.01
CA MET A 172 22.60 -32.91 -9.04
C MET A 172 21.32 -32.44 -8.34
N GLU A 173 20.23 -33.19 -8.45
CA GLU A 173 19.02 -33.03 -7.65
C GLU A 173 19.31 -33.30 -6.16
N ASP A 174 20.02 -34.39 -5.82
CA ASP A 174 20.51 -34.64 -4.46
C ASP A 174 21.44 -33.54 -3.95
N LYS A 175 22.27 -32.95 -4.82
CA LYS A 175 23.17 -31.87 -4.44
C LYS A 175 22.43 -30.54 -4.27
N VAL A 176 21.41 -30.27 -5.08
CA VAL A 176 20.54 -29.10 -4.96
C VAL A 176 19.66 -29.24 -3.72
N ASN A 177 19.07 -30.41 -3.49
CA ASN A 177 18.30 -30.72 -2.29
C ASN A 177 19.20 -30.62 -1.04
N ARG A 178 20.41 -31.19 -1.06
CA ARG A 178 21.39 -30.97 0.02
C ARG A 178 21.73 -29.50 0.22
N ALA A 179 21.94 -28.73 -0.84
CA ALA A 179 22.24 -27.31 -0.71
C ALA A 179 21.03 -26.50 -0.19
N LEU A 180 19.81 -26.89 -0.55
CA LEU A 180 18.56 -26.33 -0.02
C LEU A 180 18.38 -26.70 1.45
N ASP A 181 18.62 -27.95 1.82
CA ASP A 181 18.56 -28.44 3.20
C ASP A 181 19.65 -27.81 4.07
N GLU A 182 20.86 -27.65 3.53
CA GLU A 182 21.98 -26.99 4.20
C GLU A 182 21.73 -25.48 4.33
N ALA A 183 21.13 -24.82 3.33
CA ALA A 183 20.69 -23.44 3.42
C ALA A 183 19.53 -23.25 4.42
N ASN A 184 18.59 -24.18 4.46
CA ASN A 184 17.49 -24.20 5.43
C ASN A 184 18.02 -24.45 6.85
N ALA A 185 18.95 -25.40 7.02
CA ALA A 185 19.62 -25.67 8.29
C ALA A 185 20.52 -24.51 8.73
N MET A 186 21.20 -23.82 7.80
CA MET A 186 21.94 -22.59 8.08
C MET A 186 21.00 -21.43 8.42
N ALA A 187 19.83 -21.34 7.80
CA ALA A 187 18.80 -20.37 8.18
C ALA A 187 18.22 -20.71 9.57
N GLU A 188 18.15 -21.99 9.92
CA GLU A 188 17.74 -22.49 11.24
C GLU A 188 18.84 -22.37 12.30
N LEU A 189 20.12 -22.34 11.92
CA LEU A 189 21.25 -22.00 12.79
C LEU A 189 21.45 -20.48 12.97
N ASN A 190 21.16 -19.69 11.92
CA ASN A 190 21.19 -18.22 11.96
C ASN A 190 19.94 -17.64 12.64
N ARG A 191 18.83 -18.37 12.65
CA ARG A 191 17.86 -18.32 13.74
C ARG A 191 18.56 -18.92 14.96
N GLY A 192 19.45 -18.15 15.59
CA GLY A 192 20.27 -18.64 16.71
C GLY A 192 19.44 -19.46 17.71
N PRO A 193 20.07 -20.39 18.47
CA PRO A 193 19.36 -21.33 19.33
C PRO A 193 18.31 -20.56 20.12
N LYS A 194 17.07 -21.06 20.12
CA LYS A 194 16.06 -20.56 21.05
C LYS A 194 16.74 -20.51 22.40
N ASP A 195 16.97 -19.30 22.88
CA ASP A 195 17.64 -19.05 24.13
C ASP A 195 16.59 -19.39 25.19
N ASP A 196 16.45 -20.70 25.47
CA ASP A 196 15.49 -21.23 26.43
C ASP A 196 15.70 -20.58 27.81
N ILE A 197 16.88 -20.00 28.06
CA ILE A 197 17.19 -19.19 29.24
C ILE A 197 16.55 -17.79 29.17
N LYS A 198 16.43 -17.14 28.01
CA LYS A 198 15.65 -15.90 27.85
C LYS A 198 14.15 -16.13 27.90
N ASP A 199 13.66 -17.25 27.34
CA ASP A 199 12.25 -17.63 27.45
C ASP A 199 11.89 -18.10 28.87
N LEU A 200 12.82 -18.73 29.61
CA LEU A 200 12.66 -18.97 31.06
C LEU A 200 12.76 -17.67 31.86
N ALA A 201 13.70 -16.77 31.54
CA ALA A 201 13.83 -15.48 32.21
C ALA A 201 12.56 -14.65 32.02
N ALA A 202 12.03 -14.52 30.81
CA ALA A 202 10.77 -13.81 30.53
C ALA A 202 9.55 -14.40 31.27
N LYS A 203 9.58 -15.70 31.61
CA LYS A 203 8.55 -16.37 32.40
C LYS A 203 8.60 -16.04 33.91
N TYR A 204 9.73 -15.53 34.39
CA TYR A 204 9.97 -15.11 35.78
C TYR A 204 10.17 -13.59 35.92
N ASP A 205 10.44 -12.87 34.83
CA ASP A 205 10.59 -11.39 34.77
C ASP A 205 9.24 -10.69 34.53
N SER A 206 8.19 -11.44 34.18
CA SER A 206 6.81 -10.99 34.39
C SER A 206 6.50 -11.01 35.89
N LYS A 207 7.02 -10.01 36.59
CA LYS A 207 6.50 -9.55 37.86
C LYS A 207 5.05 -9.13 37.65
N ASP A 208 4.14 -9.94 38.20
CA ASP A 208 2.75 -9.54 38.52
C ASP A 208 2.68 -8.40 39.56
N SER A 209 3.78 -7.69 39.89
CA SER A 209 3.76 -6.59 40.87
C SER A 209 3.26 -5.27 40.28
N ASP A 210 3.56 -4.94 39.02
CA ASP A 210 3.25 -3.59 38.50
C ASP A 210 1.74 -3.40 38.22
N ILE A 211 1.03 -4.46 37.83
CA ILE A 211 -0.41 -4.39 37.55
C ILE A 211 -1.23 -4.42 38.86
N GLU A 212 -0.82 -5.19 39.87
CA GLU A 212 -1.48 -5.16 41.18
C GLU A 212 -1.21 -3.86 41.93
N ASP A 213 0.00 -3.29 41.84
CA ASP A 213 0.34 -1.98 42.41
C ASP A 213 -0.40 -0.82 41.69
N GLU A 214 -0.54 -0.87 40.36
CA GLU A 214 -1.37 0.08 39.60
C GLU A 214 -2.87 -0.07 39.91
N LEU A 215 -3.37 -1.30 40.10
CA LEU A 215 -4.77 -1.55 40.46
C LEU A 215 -5.07 -1.11 41.90
N ALA A 216 -4.13 -1.25 42.83
CA ALA A 216 -4.22 -0.73 44.19
C ALA A 216 -4.24 0.80 44.20
N ALA A 217 -3.35 1.45 43.43
CA ALA A 217 -3.31 2.91 43.29
C ALA A 217 -4.58 3.48 42.63
N LEU A 218 -5.17 2.78 41.66
CA LEU A 218 -6.44 3.15 41.04
C LEU A 218 -7.63 3.01 42.01
N LYS A 219 -7.68 1.94 42.80
CA LYS A 219 -8.72 1.74 43.83
C LYS A 219 -8.64 2.78 44.94
N GLU A 220 -7.45 3.19 45.34
CA GLU A 220 -7.24 4.24 46.34
C GLU A 220 -7.63 5.63 45.80
N LYS A 221 -7.33 5.93 44.53
CA LYS A 221 -7.81 7.14 43.84
C LYS A 221 -9.33 7.18 43.65
N MET A 222 -10.00 6.03 43.56
CA MET A 222 -11.47 5.97 43.49
C MET A 222 -12.15 6.11 44.85
N LYS A 223 -11.51 5.67 45.94
CA LYS A 223 -12.01 5.87 47.31
C LYS A 223 -11.84 7.31 47.84
N ASN A 224 -10.83 8.04 47.37
CA ASN A 224 -10.60 9.46 47.74
C ASN A 224 -11.35 10.46 46.82
N LYS A 225 -12.38 10.00 46.10
CA LYS A 225 -13.21 10.85 45.22
C LYS A 225 -14.69 10.88 45.61
N GLU A 226 -15.01 10.36 46.79
CA GLU A 226 -16.19 10.74 47.60
C GLU A 226 -15.74 11.69 48.72
#